data_AF-A0A2T0WEW3-F1
#
_entry.id   AF-A0A2T0WEW3-F1
#
_cell.length_a   1.000
_cell.length_b   1.000
_cell.length_c   1.000
_cell.angle_alpha   90.00
_cell.angle_beta   90.00
_cell.angle_gamma   90.00
#
_symmetry.space_group_name_H-M   'P 1'
#
loop_
_entity.id
_entity.type
_entity.pdbx_description
1 polymer ?
#
loop_
_entity_poly.entity_id
_entity_poly.type
_entity_poly.pdbx_seq_one_letter_code
_entity_poly.pdbx_strand_id
1 'polypeptide(L)'
;MVCAASLELASLQEPNRLALVPEGVPSWGKNSDRWERAYAHFGLEVPSERVRLTRRRRIEYLPYFNAGFVMFPNAPQSGGSFGAQWLETALHFDQHCSIGQKRPWLDQITLPLTIKRFGYDYLVADTALNFSISDRAFEPDAKPVLMHYHRWRNLHAWHQTEQALLALDQIAGPNLAARMRRHYAEFYEMEAA
;
A
#
# COMPACT_ATOMS: atom_id res chain seq x y z
N MET A 1 6.05 8.72 -1.90
CA MET A 1 4.65 9.18 -1.76
C MET A 1 4.63 10.69 -1.66
N VAL A 2 3.56 11.36 -2.10
CA VAL A 2 3.34 12.78 -1.88
C VAL A 2 2.13 12.96 -0.98
N CYS A 3 2.27 13.74 0.10
CA CYS A 3 1.16 14.16 0.94
C CYS A 3 0.54 15.42 0.33
N ALA A 4 -0.67 15.30 -0.19
CA ALA A 4 -1.37 16.36 -0.92
C ALA A 4 -2.42 17.08 -0.06
N ALA A 5 -2.74 16.56 1.13
CA ALA A 5 -3.66 17.15 2.10
C ALA A 5 -3.33 16.68 3.53
N SER A 6 -3.88 17.35 4.54
CA SER A 6 -3.73 16.95 5.95
C SER A 6 -4.23 15.52 6.21
N LEU A 7 -3.53 14.81 7.09
CA LEU A 7 -3.84 13.43 7.47
C LEU A 7 -4.80 13.41 8.66
N GLU A 8 -6.09 13.56 8.38
CA GLU A 8 -7.15 13.43 9.38
C GLU A 8 -7.51 11.93 9.58
N LEU A 9 -6.72 11.22 10.38
CA LEU A 9 -6.81 9.75 10.53
C LEU A 9 -7.57 9.29 11.78
N ALA A 10 -7.90 10.21 12.69
CA ALA A 10 -8.50 9.85 13.99
C ALA A 10 -9.81 9.07 13.84
N SER A 11 -10.59 9.34 12.78
CA SER A 11 -11.85 8.64 12.48
C SER A 11 -11.66 7.19 12.04
N LEU A 12 -10.45 6.78 11.66
CA LEU A 12 -10.13 5.42 11.24
C LEU A 12 -9.60 4.55 12.40
N GLN A 13 -9.42 5.14 13.58
CA GLN A 13 -8.83 4.46 14.71
C GLN A 13 -9.88 3.64 15.46
N GLU A 14 -9.79 2.32 15.33
CA GLU A 14 -10.64 1.37 16.04
C GLU A 14 -9.77 0.32 16.77
N PRO A 15 -10.15 -0.11 17.99
CA PRO A 15 -9.49 -1.22 18.66
C PRO A 15 -9.54 -2.49 17.81
N ASN A 16 -8.43 -3.23 17.73
CA ASN A 16 -8.34 -4.50 17.00
C ASN A 16 -8.70 -4.43 15.49
N ARG A 17 -8.67 -3.25 14.88
CA ARG A 17 -9.04 -3.09 13.47
C ARG A 17 -8.03 -2.29 12.68
N LEU A 18 -7.76 -2.74 11.45
CA LEU A 18 -6.86 -2.07 10.53
C LEU A 18 -7.64 -1.25 9.51
N ALA A 19 -7.12 -0.07 9.13
CA ALA A 19 -7.62 0.68 7.98
C ALA A 19 -6.68 0.48 6.79
N LEU A 20 -7.21 -0.09 5.71
CA LEU A 20 -6.45 -0.58 4.57
C LEU A 20 -7.05 -0.08 3.25
N VAL A 21 -6.19 0.17 2.26
CA VAL A 21 -6.66 0.45 0.89
C VAL A 21 -6.46 -0.78 0.01
N PRO A 22 -7.51 -1.29 -0.67
CA PRO A 22 -7.39 -2.41 -1.58
C PRO A 22 -6.37 -2.16 -2.68
N GLU A 23 -5.72 -3.23 -3.14
CA GLU A 23 -4.79 -3.14 -4.27
C GLU A 23 -5.53 -2.68 -5.54
N GLY A 24 -4.78 -2.06 -6.47
CA GLY A 24 -5.34 -1.59 -7.73
C GLY A 24 -5.74 -2.72 -8.67
N VAL A 25 -4.96 -3.80 -8.71
CA VAL A 25 -5.15 -4.94 -9.61
C VAL A 25 -4.76 -6.23 -8.90
N PRO A 26 -5.27 -7.40 -9.34
CA PRO A 26 -4.87 -8.67 -8.75
C PRO A 26 -3.48 -9.10 -9.26
N SER A 27 -2.43 -8.40 -8.82
CA SER A 27 -1.03 -8.61 -9.22
C SER A 27 -0.45 -9.93 -8.73
N TRP A 28 -1.08 -10.57 -7.75
CA TRP A 28 -0.65 -11.86 -7.23
C TRP A 28 -1.81 -12.84 -7.06
N GLY A 29 -1.53 -14.11 -7.35
CA GLY A 29 -2.45 -15.24 -7.15
C GLY A 29 -3.61 -15.36 -8.14
N LYS A 30 -3.79 -14.40 -9.07
CA LYS A 30 -4.89 -14.43 -10.03
C LYS A 30 -4.81 -15.68 -10.92
N ASN A 31 -5.92 -16.39 -11.08
CA ASN A 31 -6.03 -17.60 -11.92
C ASN A 31 -5.06 -18.72 -11.50
N SER A 32 -4.76 -18.83 -10.21
CA SER A 32 -3.86 -19.86 -9.65
C SER A 32 -4.33 -20.26 -8.25
N ASP A 33 -3.77 -21.34 -7.71
CA ASP A 33 -4.06 -21.88 -6.37
C ASP A 33 -3.24 -21.22 -5.24
N ARG A 34 -2.56 -20.11 -5.53
CA ARG A 34 -1.56 -19.53 -4.60
C ARG A 34 -2.19 -18.97 -3.34
N TRP A 35 -3.39 -18.40 -3.42
CA TRP A 35 -4.09 -17.89 -2.24
C TRP A 35 -4.53 -19.05 -1.34
N GLU A 36 -5.13 -20.08 -1.93
CA GLU A 36 -5.53 -21.31 -1.25
C GLU A 36 -4.35 -21.93 -0.49
N ARG A 37 -3.21 -22.06 -1.17
CA ARG A 37 -1.98 -22.60 -0.57
C ARG A 37 -1.40 -21.68 0.50
N ALA A 38 -1.52 -20.37 0.35
CA ALA A 38 -1.01 -19.41 1.33
C ALA A 38 -1.82 -19.43 2.63
N TYR A 39 -3.14 -19.50 2.54
CA TYR A 39 -4.02 -19.69 3.71
C TYR A 39 -3.79 -21.07 4.33
N ALA A 40 -3.76 -22.14 3.52
CA ALA A 40 -3.52 -23.51 3.99
C ALA A 40 -2.16 -23.68 4.70
N HIS A 41 -1.12 -22.94 4.30
CA HIS A 41 0.19 -22.95 4.96
C HIS A 41 0.11 -22.58 6.45
N PHE A 42 -0.83 -21.73 6.83
CA PHE A 42 -1.08 -21.34 8.22
C PHE A 42 -2.28 -22.07 8.84
N GLY A 43 -2.80 -23.12 8.19
CA GLY A 43 -3.99 -23.84 8.63
C GLY A 43 -5.27 -23.00 8.60
N LEU A 44 -5.31 -21.98 7.73
CA LEU A 44 -6.45 -21.07 7.61
C LEU A 44 -7.34 -21.45 6.43
N GLU A 45 -8.63 -21.18 6.58
CA GLU A 45 -9.57 -21.17 5.46
C GLU A 45 -9.42 -19.88 4.64
N VAL A 46 -9.61 -20.01 3.32
CA VAL A 46 -9.69 -18.84 2.43
C VAL A 46 -10.96 -18.06 2.77
N PRO A 47 -10.88 -16.73 2.96
CA PRO A 47 -12.04 -15.92 3.32
C PRO A 47 -13.12 -15.96 2.23
N SER A 48 -14.39 -15.92 2.64
CA SER A 48 -15.55 -15.74 1.76
C SER A 48 -15.81 -14.27 1.41
N GLU A 49 -15.40 -13.35 2.29
CA GLU A 49 -15.44 -11.90 2.08
C GLU A 49 -14.62 -11.45 0.87
N ARG A 50 -15.05 -10.34 0.26
CA ARG A 50 -14.41 -9.77 -0.92
C ARG A 50 -14.24 -8.28 -0.75
N VAL A 51 -13.20 -7.75 -1.38
CA VAL A 51 -12.95 -6.31 -1.48
C VAL A 51 -12.94 -5.90 -2.95
N ARG A 52 -13.39 -4.67 -3.21
CA ARG A 52 -13.37 -4.09 -4.56
C ARG A 52 -12.02 -3.44 -4.82
N LEU A 53 -11.28 -3.94 -5.81
CA LEU A 53 -9.98 -3.39 -6.20
C LEU A 53 -10.10 -1.97 -6.78
N THR A 54 -9.06 -1.15 -6.65
CA THR A 54 -9.19 0.31 -6.86
C THR A 54 -8.99 0.76 -8.31
N ARG A 55 -8.39 -0.07 -9.18
CA ARG A 55 -8.03 0.30 -10.56
C ARG A 55 -8.65 -0.60 -11.63
N ARG A 56 -8.58 -0.14 -12.88
CA ARG A 56 -9.08 -0.82 -14.09
C ARG A 56 -10.56 -1.19 -13.95
N ARG A 57 -10.91 -2.48 -14.06
CA ARG A 57 -12.29 -2.97 -13.98
C ARG A 57 -12.86 -2.99 -12.56
N ARG A 58 -12.05 -2.72 -11.52
CA ARG A 58 -12.47 -2.68 -10.11
C ARG A 58 -13.31 -3.89 -9.72
N ILE A 59 -12.75 -5.07 -9.96
CA ILE A 59 -13.39 -6.36 -9.68
C ILE A 59 -13.44 -6.63 -8.18
N GLU A 60 -14.40 -7.46 -7.77
CA GLU A 60 -14.41 -8.13 -6.47
C GLU A 60 -13.26 -9.15 -6.42
N TYR A 61 -12.49 -9.14 -5.34
CA TYR A 61 -11.34 -10.03 -5.17
C TYR A 61 -11.18 -10.43 -3.70
N LEU A 62 -10.33 -11.42 -3.43
CA LEU A 62 -9.93 -11.74 -2.05
C LEU A 62 -9.37 -10.49 -1.36
N PRO A 63 -9.45 -10.39 -0.01
CA PRO A 63 -8.80 -9.33 0.75
C PRO A 63 -7.32 -9.20 0.34
N TYR A 64 -7.03 -8.22 -0.50
CA TYR A 64 -5.71 -7.98 -1.07
C TYR A 64 -5.50 -6.48 -1.12
N PHE A 65 -4.55 -6.01 -0.31
CA PHE A 65 -4.39 -4.60 0.03
C PHE A 65 -3.02 -4.11 -0.40
N ASN A 66 -2.96 -2.84 -0.79
CA ASN A 66 -1.70 -2.21 -1.12
C ASN A 66 -1.01 -1.74 0.18
N ALA A 67 0.22 -2.21 0.42
CA ALA A 67 1.00 -1.89 1.62
C ALA A 67 1.51 -0.43 1.70
N GLY A 68 1.24 0.41 0.69
CA GLY A 68 1.57 1.84 0.71
C GLY A 68 0.81 2.65 1.77
N PHE A 69 -0.32 2.13 2.26
CA PHE A 69 -1.04 2.68 3.41
C PHE A 69 -1.57 1.53 4.27
N VAL A 70 -1.15 1.52 5.52
CA VAL A 70 -1.65 0.59 6.54
C VAL A 70 -1.72 1.36 7.85
N MET A 71 -2.91 1.46 8.42
CA MET A 71 -3.11 1.97 9.77
C MET A 71 -3.57 0.83 10.67
N PHE A 72 -2.92 0.65 11.82
CA PHE A 72 -3.16 -0.46 12.73
C PHE A 72 -3.00 0.00 14.19
N PRO A 73 -3.65 -0.67 15.15
CA PRO A 73 -3.50 -0.34 16.57
C PRO A 73 -2.07 -0.60 17.04
N ASN A 74 -1.51 0.35 17.77
CA ASN A 74 -0.17 0.19 18.35
C ASN A 74 -0.19 -0.60 19.67
N ALA A 75 -1.36 -0.70 20.31
CA ALA A 75 -1.51 -1.46 21.54
C ALA A 75 -1.32 -2.96 21.26
N PRO A 76 -0.48 -3.66 22.05
CA PRO A 76 -0.28 -5.08 21.87
C PRO A 76 -1.54 -5.87 22.22
N GLN A 77 -1.72 -7.00 21.54
CA GLN A 77 -2.67 -8.03 21.91
C GLN A 77 -1.94 -9.23 22.51
N SER A 78 -2.69 -10.26 22.86
CA SER A 78 -2.12 -11.56 23.20
C SER A 78 -1.20 -12.01 22.06
N GLY A 79 0.10 -12.16 22.34
CA GLY A 79 1.11 -12.53 21.34
C GLY A 79 1.82 -11.38 20.61
N GLY A 80 1.61 -10.11 20.98
CA GLY A 80 2.41 -8.97 20.52
C GLY A 80 1.63 -7.86 19.81
N SER A 81 2.34 -6.85 19.30
CA SER A 81 1.76 -5.81 18.45
C SER A 81 1.52 -6.34 17.04
N PHE A 82 0.56 -5.74 16.32
CA PHE A 82 0.26 -6.11 14.94
C PHE A 82 1.53 -6.09 14.05
N GLY A 83 2.38 -5.06 14.19
CA GLY A 83 3.60 -4.94 13.41
C GLY A 83 4.59 -6.10 13.63
N ALA A 84 4.74 -6.55 14.88
CA ALA A 84 5.61 -7.68 15.20
C ALA A 84 5.05 -9.00 14.63
N GLN A 85 3.73 -9.19 14.74
CA GLN A 85 3.02 -10.35 14.20
C GLN A 85 3.05 -10.38 12.67
N TRP A 86 2.95 -9.22 12.02
CA TRP A 86 3.06 -9.11 10.56
C TRP A 86 4.47 -9.44 10.08
N LEU A 87 5.50 -8.93 10.75
CA LEU A 87 6.88 -9.28 10.46
C LEU A 87 7.15 -10.78 10.63
N GLU A 88 6.68 -11.38 11.73
CA GLU A 88 6.78 -12.83 11.98
C GLU A 88 6.08 -13.62 10.87
N THR A 89 4.85 -13.24 10.50
CA THR A 89 4.11 -13.86 9.39
C THR A 89 4.88 -13.77 8.08
N ALA A 90 5.43 -12.58 7.77
CA ALA A 90 6.15 -12.35 6.53
C ALA A 90 7.43 -13.18 6.43
N LEU A 91 8.24 -13.19 7.49
CA LEU A 91 9.48 -13.97 7.54
C LEU A 91 9.18 -15.48 7.47
N HIS A 92 8.19 -15.95 8.23
CA HIS A 92 7.81 -17.35 8.22
C HIS A 92 7.33 -17.78 6.83
N PHE A 93 6.43 -17.01 6.21
CA PHE A 93 5.91 -17.28 4.88
C PHE A 93 7.01 -17.23 3.79
N ASP A 94 7.94 -16.28 3.88
CA ASP A 94 9.03 -16.16 2.91
C ASP A 94 10.00 -17.35 2.99
N GLN A 95 10.24 -17.89 4.19
CA GLN A 95 11.18 -18.98 4.40
C GLN A 95 10.56 -20.37 4.19
N HIS A 96 9.33 -20.58 4.65
CA HIS A 96 8.77 -21.93 4.81
C HIS A 96 7.59 -22.22 3.87
N CYS A 97 6.94 -21.20 3.30
CA CYS A 97 5.86 -21.43 2.35
C CYS A 97 6.43 -21.73 0.96
N SER A 98 6.20 -22.95 0.47
CA SER A 98 6.66 -23.43 -0.84
C SER A 98 5.82 -22.86 -2.00
N ILE A 99 5.70 -21.54 -2.09
CA ILE A 99 5.00 -20.82 -3.16
C ILE A 99 5.98 -19.86 -3.84
N GLY A 100 5.99 -19.85 -5.18
CA GLY A 100 6.82 -18.96 -5.97
C GLY A 100 6.25 -17.53 -6.10
N GLN A 101 7.06 -16.61 -6.63
CA GLN A 101 6.65 -15.23 -6.93
C GLN A 101 6.09 -14.46 -5.72
N LYS A 102 6.64 -14.68 -4.52
CA LYS A 102 6.25 -13.94 -3.31
C LYS A 102 6.67 -12.48 -3.37
N ARG A 103 7.84 -12.20 -3.96
CA ARG A 103 8.40 -10.85 -4.12
C ARG A 103 8.00 -10.26 -5.48
N PRO A 104 7.74 -8.94 -5.56
CA PRO A 104 7.92 -7.95 -4.49
C PRO A 104 6.75 -7.83 -3.48
N TRP A 105 5.68 -8.60 -3.64
CA TRP A 105 4.42 -8.43 -2.90
C TRP A 105 4.36 -9.10 -1.52
N LEU A 106 5.50 -9.43 -0.91
CA LEU A 106 5.53 -10.27 0.29
C LEU A 106 4.70 -9.66 1.44
N ASP A 107 4.84 -8.36 1.64
CA ASP A 107 4.09 -7.55 2.60
C ASP A 107 2.59 -7.56 2.31
N GLN A 108 2.19 -7.33 1.06
CA GLN A 108 0.79 -7.31 0.64
C GLN A 108 0.11 -8.69 0.74
N ILE A 109 0.87 -9.77 0.47
CA ILE A 109 0.39 -11.15 0.59
C ILE A 109 0.20 -11.51 2.07
N THR A 110 1.16 -11.15 2.92
CA THR A 110 1.14 -11.57 4.32
C THR A 110 0.21 -10.73 5.19
N LEU A 111 -0.11 -9.50 4.77
CA LEU A 111 -1.05 -8.63 5.48
C LEU A 111 -2.42 -9.30 5.77
N PRO A 112 -3.18 -9.80 4.78
CA PRO A 112 -4.45 -10.50 5.04
C PRO A 112 -4.26 -11.83 5.78
N LEU A 113 -3.10 -12.49 5.64
CA LEU A 113 -2.78 -13.69 6.41
C LEU A 113 -2.60 -13.34 7.89
N THR A 114 -1.85 -12.29 8.22
CA THR A 114 -1.63 -11.83 9.60
C THR A 114 -2.94 -11.44 10.26
N ILE A 115 -3.79 -10.68 9.56
CA ILE A 115 -5.11 -10.28 10.06
C ILE A 115 -5.89 -11.53 10.49
N LYS A 116 -5.96 -12.55 9.63
CA LYS A 116 -6.68 -13.79 9.91
C LYS A 116 -6.01 -14.65 10.99
N ARG A 117 -4.68 -14.79 10.97
CA ARG A 117 -3.90 -15.59 11.94
C ARG A 117 -4.10 -15.13 13.38
N PHE A 118 -4.21 -13.81 13.58
CA PHE A 118 -4.24 -13.21 14.90
C PHE A 118 -5.60 -12.60 15.27
N GLY A 119 -6.63 -12.80 14.44
CA GLY A 119 -8.00 -12.41 14.76
C GLY A 119 -8.25 -10.89 14.74
N TYR A 120 -7.49 -10.15 13.94
CA TYR A 120 -7.78 -8.76 13.65
C TYR A 120 -8.96 -8.65 12.68
N ASP A 121 -9.64 -7.51 12.71
CA ASP A 121 -10.56 -7.10 11.67
C ASP A 121 -9.92 -6.01 10.79
N TYR A 122 -10.56 -5.66 9.68
CA TYR A 122 -10.18 -4.51 8.87
C TYR A 122 -11.41 -3.71 8.41
N LEU A 123 -11.14 -2.46 8.05
CA LEU A 123 -12.04 -1.60 7.30
C LEU A 123 -11.34 -1.19 6.00
N VAL A 124 -12.14 -1.03 4.96
CA VAL A 124 -11.68 -0.50 3.67
C VAL A 124 -11.65 1.03 3.77
N ALA A 125 -10.45 1.58 3.84
CA ALA A 125 -10.21 3.01 3.90
C ALA A 125 -10.44 3.67 2.52
N ASP A 126 -10.63 4.99 2.51
CA ASP A 126 -10.78 5.74 1.26
C ASP A 126 -9.52 5.59 0.39
N THR A 127 -9.73 5.31 -0.89
CA THR A 127 -8.68 5.23 -1.91
C THR A 127 -7.81 6.49 -2.00
N ALA A 128 -8.30 7.64 -1.55
CA ALA A 128 -7.54 8.88 -1.44
C ALA A 128 -6.32 8.75 -0.51
N LEU A 129 -6.34 7.83 0.46
CA LEU A 129 -5.24 7.56 1.41
C LEU A 129 -4.14 6.66 0.83
N ASN A 130 -4.33 6.09 -0.35
CA ASN A 130 -3.29 5.37 -1.08
C ASN A 130 -3.54 5.48 -2.59
N PHE A 131 -3.62 6.72 -3.05
CA PHE A 131 -4.02 7.03 -4.40
C PHE A 131 -2.89 6.71 -5.37
N SER A 132 -2.91 5.49 -5.91
CA SER A 132 -1.89 5.04 -6.86
C SER A 132 -1.96 5.84 -8.15
N ILE A 133 -0.87 6.54 -8.48
CA ILE A 133 -0.73 7.31 -9.74
C ILE A 133 0.14 6.59 -10.78
N SER A 134 0.70 5.42 -10.44
CA SER A 134 1.58 4.67 -11.33
C SER A 134 0.84 4.19 -12.58
N ASP A 135 1.23 4.66 -13.76
CA ASP A 135 0.54 4.37 -15.03
C ASP A 135 -0.97 4.69 -14.97
N ARG A 136 -1.35 5.71 -14.19
CA ARG A 136 -2.72 6.20 -14.09
C ARG A 136 -2.86 7.43 -14.97
N ALA A 137 -3.95 7.48 -15.74
CA ALA A 137 -4.31 8.70 -16.46
C ALA A 137 -4.55 9.83 -15.44
N PHE A 138 -4.19 11.05 -15.79
CA PHE A 138 -4.50 12.19 -14.94
C PHE A 138 -6.02 12.33 -14.77
N GLU A 139 -6.46 12.47 -13.52
CA GLU A 139 -7.86 12.61 -13.15
C GLU A 139 -8.03 14.00 -12.49
N PRO A 140 -8.54 15.01 -13.21
CA PRO A 140 -8.55 16.40 -12.72
C PRO A 140 -9.42 16.60 -11.47
N ASP A 141 -10.47 15.80 -11.33
CA ASP A 141 -11.37 15.86 -10.16
C ASP A 141 -10.90 15.01 -8.98
N ALA A 142 -9.80 14.27 -9.14
CA ALA A 142 -9.27 13.45 -8.06
C ALA A 142 -8.72 14.31 -6.94
N LYS A 143 -9.09 13.97 -5.70
CA LYS A 143 -8.65 14.64 -4.47
C LYS A 143 -7.81 13.66 -3.65
N PRO A 144 -6.61 13.28 -4.10
CA PRO A 144 -5.75 12.39 -3.33
C PRO A 144 -5.34 13.09 -2.02
N VAL A 145 -5.29 12.33 -0.93
CA VAL A 145 -4.65 12.75 0.32
C VAL A 145 -3.20 12.29 0.32
N LEU A 146 -2.97 11.03 -0.04
CA LEU A 146 -1.64 10.45 -0.24
C LEU A 146 -1.53 9.93 -1.67
N MET A 147 -0.63 10.51 -2.45
CA MET A 147 -0.30 10.04 -3.79
C MET A 147 0.81 8.99 -3.72
N HIS A 148 0.50 7.80 -4.21
CA HIS A 148 1.43 6.68 -4.25
C HIS A 148 1.95 6.47 -5.67
N TYR A 149 3.26 6.66 -5.86
CA TYR A 149 3.96 6.45 -7.11
C TYR A 149 5.08 5.44 -6.93
N HIS A 150 5.31 4.59 -7.93
CA HIS A 150 6.44 3.66 -7.97
C HIS A 150 7.65 4.26 -8.71
N ARG A 151 7.42 5.29 -9.53
CA ARG A 151 8.45 5.99 -10.31
C ARG A 151 8.18 7.48 -10.25
N TRP A 152 9.23 8.27 -10.03
CA TRP A 152 9.16 9.73 -9.94
C TRP A 152 8.51 10.34 -11.18
N ARG A 153 8.84 9.86 -12.38
CA ARG A 153 8.24 10.35 -13.65
C ARG A 153 6.71 10.49 -13.65
N ASN A 154 6.01 9.65 -12.89
CA ASN A 154 4.55 9.67 -12.85
C ASN A 154 3.99 10.91 -12.14
N LEU A 155 4.82 11.63 -11.38
CA LEU A 155 4.44 12.84 -10.66
C LEU A 155 4.28 14.06 -11.58
N HIS A 156 4.93 14.08 -12.75
CA HIS A 156 4.91 15.23 -13.66
C HIS A 156 3.49 15.56 -14.16
N ALA A 157 2.61 14.57 -14.23
CA ALA A 157 1.24 14.76 -14.67
C ALA A 157 0.30 15.36 -13.60
N TRP A 158 0.77 15.62 -12.38
CA TRP A 158 -0.09 15.96 -11.23
C TRP A 158 0.30 17.31 -10.64
N HIS A 159 -0.66 18.23 -10.55
CA HIS A 159 -0.44 19.58 -10.01
C HIS A 159 -0.05 19.57 -8.52
N GLN A 160 -0.51 18.57 -7.76
CA GLN A 160 -0.19 18.40 -6.35
C GLN A 160 1.33 18.19 -6.12
N THR A 161 2.05 17.70 -7.13
CA THR A 161 3.51 17.57 -7.09
C THR A 161 4.19 18.92 -6.98
N GLU A 162 3.71 19.94 -7.69
CA GLU A 162 4.29 21.27 -7.66
C GLU A 162 4.18 21.87 -6.25
N GLN A 163 3.02 21.75 -5.61
CA GLN A 163 2.81 22.20 -4.24
C GLN A 163 3.75 21.50 -3.24
N ALA A 164 3.96 20.19 -3.41
CA ALA A 164 4.87 19.44 -2.57
C ALA A 164 6.34 19.87 -2.76
N LEU A 165 6.76 20.18 -3.99
CA LEU A 165 8.10 20.69 -4.29
C LEU A 165 8.31 22.11 -3.74
N LEU A 166 7.28 22.96 -3.77
CA LEU A 166 7.32 24.29 -3.12
C LEU A 166 7.47 24.17 -1.60
N ALA A 167 6.73 23.25 -0.98
CA ALA A 167 6.87 22.96 0.45
C ALA A 167 8.27 22.43 0.79
N LEU A 168 8.86 21.60 -0.08
CA LEU A 168 10.23 21.14 0.08
C LEU A 168 11.23 22.30 0.07
N ASP A 169 11.09 23.27 -0.85
CA ASP A 169 11.96 24.45 -0.88
C ASP A 169 11.92 25.24 0.43
N GLN A 170 10.72 25.40 0.99
CA GLN A 170 10.52 26.12 2.25
C GLN A 170 11.15 25.39 3.44
N ILE A 171 11.05 24.06 3.49
CA ILE A 171 11.56 23.24 4.62
C ILE A 171 13.07 23.05 4.51
N ALA A 172 13.58 22.71 3.32
CA ALA A 172 14.97 22.36 3.11
C ALA A 172 15.88 23.59 2.94
N GLY A 173 15.32 24.75 2.61
CA GLY A 173 16.05 25.94 2.21
C GLY A 173 16.66 25.80 0.80
N PRO A 174 17.12 26.91 0.21
CA PRO A 174 17.43 26.98 -1.22
C PRO A 174 18.56 26.04 -1.66
N ASN A 175 19.59 25.88 -0.83
CA ASN A 175 20.77 25.08 -1.18
C ASN A 175 20.49 23.57 -1.20
N LEU A 176 19.81 23.06 -0.17
CA LEU A 176 19.46 21.64 -0.08
C LEU A 176 18.39 21.30 -1.12
N ALA A 177 17.39 22.17 -1.29
CA ALA A 177 16.34 21.99 -2.28
C ALA A 177 16.90 21.96 -3.71
N ALA A 178 17.82 22.85 -4.07
CA ALA A 178 18.48 22.82 -5.39
C ALA A 178 19.23 21.51 -5.63
N ARG A 179 19.92 20.97 -4.62
CA ARG A 179 20.60 19.67 -4.71
C ARG A 179 19.60 18.52 -4.87
N MET A 180 18.51 18.53 -4.10
CA MET A 180 17.44 17.53 -4.22
C MET A 180 16.77 17.57 -5.58
N ARG A 181 16.47 18.77 -6.10
CA ARG A 181 15.86 18.94 -7.43
C ARG A 181 16.73 18.40 -8.55
N ARG A 182 18.05 18.63 -8.53
CA ARG A 182 18.97 18.02 -9.50
C ARG A 182 18.93 16.49 -9.43
N HIS A 183 18.97 15.94 -8.22
CA HIS A 183 18.88 14.49 -8.05
C HIS A 183 17.50 13.95 -8.50
N TYR A 184 16.42 14.69 -8.28
CA TYR A 184 15.10 14.30 -8.75
C TYR A 184 14.97 14.38 -10.28
N ALA A 185 15.55 15.40 -10.91
CA ALA A 185 15.57 15.57 -12.38
C ALA A 185 16.15 14.33 -13.07
N GLU A 186 17.21 13.74 -12.53
CA GLU A 186 17.79 12.49 -13.03
C GLU A 186 16.73 11.36 -13.14
N PHE A 187 15.77 11.28 -12.21
CA PHE A 187 14.70 10.27 -12.26
C PHE A 187 13.52 10.62 -13.20
N TYR A 188 13.43 11.87 -13.66
CA TYR A 188 12.46 12.30 -14.68
C TYR A 188 13.02 12.14 -16.10
N GLU A 189 14.34 12.30 -16.26
CA GLU A 189 15.06 12.30 -17.54
C GLU A 189 15.60 10.91 -17.96
N MET A 190 15.57 9.91 -17.08
CA MET A 190 15.92 8.53 -17.46
C MET A 190 14.93 7.96 -18.51
N GLU A 191 15.37 7.96 -19.77
CA GLU A 191 14.64 7.43 -20.92
C GLU A 191 14.44 5.92 -20.89
N ALA A 192 13.41 5.54 -21.64
CA ALA A 192 13.04 4.19 -22.05
C ALA A 192 14.24 3.35 -22.49
N ALA A 193 14.53 2.30 -21.72
CA ALA A 193 15.09 1.06 -22.23
C ALA A 193 14.02 -0.03 -22.13
#